data_AF-A0AAD3E3P3-F1
#
_entry.id   AF-A0AAD3E3P3-F1
#
_cell.length_a   1.000
_cell.length_b   1.000
_cell.length_c   1.000
_cell.angle_alpha   90.00
_cell.angle_beta   90.00
_cell.angle_gamma   90.00
#
_symmetry.space_group_name_H-M   'P 1'
#
loop_
_entity.id
_entity.type
_entity.pdbx_description
1 polymer ?
#
loop_
_entity_poly.entity_id
_entity_poly.type
_entity_poly.pdbx_seq_one_letter_code
_entity_poly.pdbx_strand_id
1 'polypeptide(L)'
;SSGVVLPPSRPRWRVAVGADGAMEGLPGPREPSRRVSRLLEGVLSGGRPLQRDEMELLLRSRGADHEAVCTAADELRRRTCGEEVSYVVNRNINYTNVCTYKCSFCAFSKGRTGE
;
A
#
# COMPACT_ATOMS: atom_id res chain seq x y z
N SER A 1 21.46 -45.55 -10.84
CA SER A 1 21.51 -44.08 -10.92
C SER A 1 20.10 -43.54 -10.93
N SER A 2 19.55 -43.23 -9.75
CA SER A 2 18.20 -42.67 -9.64
C SER A 2 18.32 -41.38 -8.84
N GLY A 3 18.51 -40.28 -9.55
CA GLY A 3 18.58 -38.95 -8.96
C GLY A 3 17.20 -38.52 -8.49
N VAL A 4 17.10 -38.16 -7.21
CA VAL A 4 15.91 -37.52 -6.65
C VAL A 4 15.86 -36.10 -7.22
N VAL A 5 14.85 -35.80 -8.04
CA VAL A 5 14.55 -34.44 -8.47
C VAL A 5 13.82 -33.75 -7.33
N LEU A 6 14.48 -32.80 -6.68
CA LEU A 6 13.83 -31.92 -5.70
C LEU A 6 12.94 -30.91 -6.45
N PRO A 7 11.68 -30.69 -6.01
CA PRO A 7 10.86 -29.64 -6.59
C PRO A 7 11.50 -28.27 -6.35
N PRO A 8 11.33 -27.30 -7.28
CA PRO A 8 11.93 -25.98 -7.14
C PRO A 8 11.48 -25.34 -5.82
N SER A 9 12.44 -24.83 -5.05
CA SER A 9 12.19 -24.18 -3.77
C SER A 9 11.26 -22.99 -3.95
N ARG A 10 10.07 -23.05 -3.36
CA ARG A 10 9.16 -21.91 -3.33
C ARG A 10 9.84 -20.75 -2.58
N PRO A 11 9.83 -19.52 -3.11
CA PRO A 11 10.38 -18.38 -2.39
C PRO A 11 9.68 -18.23 -1.03
N ARG A 12 10.47 -17.92 0.01
CA ARG A 12 10.03 -17.75 1.41
C ARG A 12 9.04 -16.59 1.61
N TRP A 13 8.90 -15.73 0.61
CA TRP A 13 7.98 -14.60 0.62
C TRP A 13 6.98 -14.76 -0.53
N ARG A 14 5.70 -14.56 -0.22
CA ARG A 14 4.63 -14.35 -1.20
C ARG A 14 4.18 -12.90 -1.09
N VAL A 15 4.05 -12.20 -2.21
CA VAL A 15 3.17 -11.03 -2.26
C VAL A 15 1.77 -11.58 -1.95
N ALA A 16 1.10 -11.02 -0.94
CA ALA A 16 -0.22 -11.45 -0.53
C ALA A 16 -1.29 -10.93 -1.50
N VAL A 17 -1.09 -11.19 -2.79
CA VAL A 17 -1.88 -10.68 -3.90
C VAL A 17 -1.90 -11.81 -4.93
N GLY A 18 -3.06 -12.42 -5.13
CA GLY A 18 -3.33 -13.41 -6.16
C GLY A 18 -3.24 -12.79 -7.55
N ALA A 19 -3.40 -13.60 -8.59
CA ALA A 19 -3.39 -13.13 -9.99
C ALA A 19 -4.49 -12.08 -10.29
N ASP A 20 -5.47 -11.96 -9.40
CA ASP A 20 -6.61 -11.05 -9.42
C ASP A 20 -6.45 -9.83 -8.49
N GLY A 21 -5.32 -9.69 -7.77
CA GLY A 21 -5.16 -8.60 -6.80
C GLY A 21 -5.57 -8.98 -5.37
N ALA A 22 -6.17 -10.16 -5.16
CA ALA A 22 -6.79 -10.50 -3.88
C ALA A 22 -5.81 -11.18 -2.91
N MET A 23 -5.90 -10.88 -1.62
CA MET A 23 -5.09 -11.59 -0.63
C MET A 23 -5.51 -13.06 -0.53
N GLU A 24 -4.65 -13.96 -1.05
CA GLU A 24 -4.88 -15.41 -1.08
C GLU A 24 -5.21 -15.94 0.33
N GLY A 25 -6.42 -16.49 0.52
CA GLY A 25 -6.84 -17.16 1.76
C GLY A 25 -7.59 -16.30 2.81
N LEU A 26 -7.94 -15.05 2.50
CA LEU A 26 -8.79 -14.24 3.40
C LEU A 26 -10.27 -14.25 2.95
N PRO A 27 -11.23 -14.60 3.83
CA PRO A 27 -12.65 -14.58 3.52
C PRO A 27 -13.17 -13.14 3.52
N GLY A 28 -12.99 -12.44 2.41
CA GLY A 28 -13.57 -11.13 2.15
C GLY A 28 -14.72 -11.19 1.13
N PRO A 29 -15.64 -10.21 1.12
CA PRO A 29 -16.56 -10.04 0.00
C PRO A 29 -15.75 -9.90 -1.29
N ARG A 30 -16.18 -10.59 -2.36
CA ARG A 30 -15.49 -10.61 -3.66
C ARG A 30 -15.77 -9.37 -4.50
N GLU A 31 -16.79 -8.60 -4.15
CA GLU A 31 -17.18 -7.40 -4.87
C GLU A 31 -17.19 -6.17 -3.94
N PRO A 32 -16.79 -4.99 -4.45
CA PRO A 32 -16.85 -3.76 -3.70
C PRO A 32 -18.30 -3.35 -3.44
N SER A 33 -18.50 -2.67 -2.31
CA SER A 33 -19.77 -2.07 -1.95
C SER A 33 -20.16 -0.99 -2.95
N ARG A 34 -21.47 -0.89 -3.24
CA ARG A 34 -22.03 0.12 -4.16
C ARG A 34 -21.69 1.56 -3.79
N ARG A 35 -21.39 1.83 -2.51
CA ARG A 35 -21.00 3.16 -2.04
C ARG A 35 -19.58 3.48 -2.49
N VAL A 36 -18.65 2.55 -2.28
CA VAL A 36 -17.25 2.69 -2.74
C VAL A 36 -17.19 2.75 -4.26
N SER A 37 -17.89 1.86 -4.97
CA SER A 37 -17.90 1.87 -6.44
C SER A 37 -18.34 3.22 -7.02
N ARG A 38 -19.48 3.77 -6.56
CA ARG A 38 -19.98 5.08 -7.03
C ARG A 38 -19.02 6.22 -6.72
N LEU A 39 -18.39 6.18 -5.54
CA LEU A 39 -17.42 7.20 -5.16
C LEU A 39 -16.19 7.15 -6.07
N LEU A 40 -15.65 5.95 -6.32
CA LEU A 40 -14.50 5.75 -7.19
C LEU A 40 -14.79 6.12 -8.66
N GLU A 41 -15.99 5.81 -9.17
CA GLU A 41 -16.44 6.27 -10.49
C GLU A 41 -16.39 7.80 -10.58
N GLY A 42 -16.94 8.51 -9.58
CA GLY A 42 -16.91 9.97 -9.54
C GLY A 42 -15.49 10.55 -9.52
N VAL A 43 -14.56 9.91 -8.79
CA VAL A 43 -13.14 10.30 -8.78
C VAL A 43 -12.51 10.08 -10.16
N LEU A 44 -12.71 8.92 -10.77
CA LEU A 44 -12.14 8.57 -12.07
C LEU A 44 -12.69 9.41 -13.22
N SER A 45 -13.90 9.94 -13.10
CA SER A 45 -14.47 10.88 -14.07
C SER A 45 -13.97 12.32 -13.92
N GLY A 46 -13.05 12.60 -13.00
CA GLY A 46 -12.56 13.97 -12.76
C GLY A 46 -13.59 14.85 -12.08
N GLY A 47 -14.44 14.27 -11.22
CA GLY A 47 -15.42 15.01 -10.43
C GLY A 47 -14.79 15.93 -9.39
N ARG A 48 -15.57 16.28 -8.36
CA ARG A 48 -15.09 17.13 -7.28
C ARG A 48 -14.03 16.45 -6.40
N PRO A 49 -13.20 17.21 -5.67
CA PRO A 49 -12.35 16.67 -4.62
C PRO A 49 -13.13 15.88 -3.57
N LEU A 50 -12.51 14.83 -3.03
CA LEU A 50 -13.06 14.01 -1.96
C LEU A 50 -13.30 14.86 -0.70
N GLN A 51 -14.46 14.68 -0.08
CA GLN A 51 -14.74 15.21 1.25
C GLN A 51 -14.15 14.31 2.33
N ARG A 52 -14.09 14.80 3.57
CA ARG A 52 -13.49 14.10 4.70
C ARG A 52 -14.08 12.71 4.93
N ASP A 53 -15.39 12.59 4.96
CA ASP A 53 -16.11 11.34 5.20
C ASP A 53 -15.88 10.31 4.10
N GLU A 54 -15.77 10.77 2.85
CA GLU A 54 -15.42 9.96 1.70
C GLU A 54 -13.97 9.44 1.81
N MET A 55 -13.02 10.31 2.20
CA MET A 55 -11.63 9.89 2.45
C MET A 55 -11.56 8.86 3.58
N GLU A 56 -12.27 9.10 4.68
CA GLU A 56 -12.32 8.17 5.81
C GLU A 56 -12.91 6.81 5.42
N LEU A 57 -13.94 6.79 4.57
CA LEU A 57 -14.50 5.56 4.02
C LEU A 57 -13.44 4.79 3.23
N LEU A 58 -12.76 5.43 2.27
CA LEU A 58 -11.77 4.77 1.42
C LEU A 58 -10.55 4.27 2.22
N LEU A 59 -10.09 5.02 3.23
CA LEU A 59 -8.98 4.62 4.11
C LEU A 59 -9.35 3.44 5.01
N ARG A 60 -10.63 3.30 5.37
CA ARG A 60 -11.15 2.20 6.19
C ARG A 60 -11.57 0.98 5.39
N SER A 61 -11.62 1.07 4.06
CA SER A 61 -11.97 -0.05 3.16
C SER A 61 -11.12 -1.29 3.41
N ARG A 62 -11.73 -2.47 3.31
CA ARG A 62 -11.10 -3.80 3.46
C ARG A 62 -11.67 -4.77 2.42
N GLY A 63 -10.96 -5.85 2.13
CA GLY A 63 -11.38 -6.83 1.12
C GLY A 63 -11.56 -6.18 -0.25
N ALA A 64 -12.60 -6.56 -0.99
CA ALA A 64 -12.85 -6.04 -2.34
C ALA A 64 -13.00 -4.50 -2.40
N ASP A 65 -13.46 -3.83 -1.34
CA ASP A 65 -13.47 -2.36 -1.31
C ASP A 65 -12.04 -1.79 -1.35
N HIS A 66 -11.09 -2.42 -0.67
CA HIS A 66 -9.69 -1.98 -0.67
C HIS A 66 -9.03 -2.24 -2.03
N GLU A 67 -9.27 -3.41 -2.62
CA GLU A 67 -8.77 -3.77 -3.95
C GLU A 67 -9.31 -2.81 -5.03
N ALA A 68 -10.59 -2.44 -4.96
CA ALA A 68 -11.17 -1.45 -5.85
C ALA A 68 -10.50 -0.08 -5.69
N VAL A 69 -10.19 0.34 -4.45
CA VAL A 69 -9.45 1.59 -4.19
C VAL A 69 -8.05 1.54 -4.78
N CYS A 70 -7.31 0.45 -4.57
CA CYS A 70 -5.97 0.27 -5.15
C CYS A 70 -6.01 0.32 -6.68
N THR A 71 -7.00 -0.33 -7.30
CA THR A 71 -7.18 -0.36 -8.75
C THR A 71 -7.48 1.04 -9.31
N ALA A 72 -8.41 1.77 -8.67
CA ALA A 72 -8.73 3.14 -9.07
C ALA A 72 -7.54 4.09 -8.88
N ALA A 73 -6.76 3.92 -7.80
CA ALA A 73 -5.55 4.70 -7.55
C ALA A 73 -4.46 4.42 -8.59
N ASP A 74 -4.25 3.15 -8.98
CA ASP A 74 -3.31 2.77 -10.04
C ASP A 74 -3.70 3.39 -11.39
N GLU A 75 -5.00 3.36 -11.72
CA GLU A 75 -5.54 3.99 -12.93
C GLU A 75 -5.33 5.51 -12.94
N LEU A 76 -5.62 6.20 -11.84
CA LEU A 76 -5.34 7.64 -11.70
C LEU A 76 -3.84 7.91 -11.85
N ARG A 77 -2.99 7.11 -11.20
CA ARG A 77 -1.54 7.24 -11.35
C ARG A 77 -1.10 7.07 -12.79
N ARG A 78 -1.65 6.13 -13.58
CA ARG A 78 -1.33 6.01 -15.02
C ARG A 78 -1.71 7.26 -15.79
N ARG A 79 -2.92 7.77 -15.57
CA ARG A 79 -3.42 8.97 -16.27
C ARG A 79 -2.60 10.22 -15.95
N THR A 80 -2.13 10.34 -14.72
CA THR A 80 -1.40 11.51 -14.24
C THR A 80 0.11 11.43 -14.51
N CYS A 81 0.72 10.26 -14.31
CA CYS A 81 2.17 10.09 -14.28
C CYS A 81 2.71 9.18 -15.40
N GLY A 82 1.86 8.44 -16.11
CA GLY A 82 2.29 7.41 -17.06
C GLY A 82 2.80 6.13 -16.39
N GLU A 83 3.51 5.30 -17.17
CA GLU A 83 4.10 4.03 -16.73
C GLU A 83 5.56 4.15 -16.27
N GLU A 84 6.20 5.29 -16.53
CA GLU A 84 7.61 5.48 -16.20
C GLU A 84 7.79 5.59 -14.67
N VAL A 85 8.57 4.69 -14.10
CA VAL A 85 8.94 4.72 -12.68
C VAL A 85 10.32 5.34 -12.54
N SER A 86 10.38 6.50 -11.89
CA SER A 86 11.63 7.17 -11.55
C SER A 86 12.10 6.81 -10.14
N TYR A 87 13.40 7.00 -9.88
CA TYR A 87 14.00 6.83 -8.56
C TYR A 87 15.00 7.95 -8.29
N VAL A 88 15.22 8.26 -7.02
CA VAL A 88 16.18 9.28 -6.58
C VAL A 88 17.34 8.59 -5.86
N VAL A 89 18.56 8.74 -6.39
CA VAL A 89 19.78 8.34 -5.69
C VAL A 89 20.09 9.39 -4.63
N ASN A 90 19.61 9.15 -3.42
CA ASN A 90 19.76 10.09 -2.32
C ASN A 90 20.99 9.78 -1.45
N ARG A 91 21.72 10.81 -1.02
CA ARG A 91 22.79 10.74 -0.01
C ARG A 91 22.50 11.77 1.08
N ASN A 92 21.83 11.33 2.14
CA ASN A 92 21.59 12.18 3.31
C ASN A 92 22.80 12.16 4.25
N ILE A 93 23.34 13.33 4.56
CA ILE A 93 24.34 13.48 5.63
C ILE A 93 23.60 13.89 6.91
N ASN A 94 23.46 12.95 7.83
CA ASN A 94 22.98 13.22 9.18
C ASN A 94 24.19 13.57 10.05
N TYR A 95 24.51 14.86 10.19
CA TYR A 95 25.68 15.33 10.95
C TYR A 95 25.66 14.93 12.43
N THR A 96 24.48 14.59 12.97
CA THR A 96 24.33 14.04 14.32
C THR A 96 23.10 13.13 14.38
N ASN A 97 23.16 12.11 15.22
CA ASN A 97 22.02 11.30 15.66
C ASN A 97 21.55 11.68 17.08
N VAL A 98 22.12 12.74 17.67
CA VAL A 98 21.76 13.27 18.98
C VAL A 98 20.54 14.18 18.85
N CYS A 99 19.49 13.87 19.59
CA CYS A 99 18.25 14.64 19.58
C CYS A 99 17.73 14.80 21.01
N THR A 100 17.34 16.03 21.37
CA THR A 100 16.77 16.35 22.69
C THR A 100 15.26 16.12 22.78
N TYR A 101 14.61 15.78 21.65
CA TYR A 101 13.16 15.54 21.57
C TYR A 101 12.78 14.07 21.80
N LYS A 102 11.52 13.88 22.24
CA LYS A 102 10.97 12.59 22.68
C LYS A 102 9.90 12.02 21.73
N CYS A 103 10.19 12.00 20.44
CA CYS A 103 9.29 11.46 19.42
C CYS A 103 9.17 9.93 19.55
N SER A 104 7.95 9.43 19.77
CA SER A 104 7.68 7.99 19.97
C SER A 104 8.01 7.11 18.76
N PHE A 105 8.11 7.69 17.57
CA PHE A 105 8.37 6.99 16.31
C PHE A 105 9.81 7.13 15.81
N CYS A 106 10.62 8.03 16.38
CA CYS A 106 11.93 8.37 15.82
C CYS A 106 13.05 7.58 16.49
N ALA A 107 13.89 6.91 15.69
CA ALA A 107 15.01 6.11 16.18
C ALA A 107 16.10 6.93 16.91
N PHE A 108 16.22 8.23 16.63
CA PHE A 108 17.15 9.13 17.32
C PHE A 108 16.58 9.72 18.61
N SER A 109 15.32 9.42 18.92
CA SER A 109 14.71 9.89 20.15
C SER A 109 15.26 9.14 21.35
N LYS A 110 15.74 9.89 22.35
CA LYS A 110 16.13 9.34 23.64
C LYS A 110 14.93 9.45 24.60
N GLY A 111 14.26 8.32 24.81
CA GLY A 111 13.14 8.18 25.75
C GLY A 111 13.58 8.31 27.23
N ARG A 112 12.72 7.89 28.17
CA ARG A 112 13.07 7.86 29.62
C ARG A 112 14.13 6.80 30.00
N THR A 113 14.54 5.94 29.07
CA THR A 113 15.41 4.78 29.32
C THR A 113 16.74 4.85 28.55
N GLY A 114 17.14 6.04 28.11
CA GLY A 114 18.45 6.22 27.46
C GLY A 114 19.48 6.74 28.46
N GLU A 115 20.23 5.84 29.08
CA GLU A 115 21.64 6.11 29.39
C GLU A 115 22.40 6.51 28.11
#